data_AF-A0A9X1TNL0-F1
#
_entry.id   AF-A0A9X1TNL0-F1
#
_cell.length_a   1.000
_cell.length_b   1.000
_cell.length_c   1.000
_cell.angle_alpha   90.00
_cell.angle_beta   90.00
_cell.angle_gamma   90.00
#
_symmetry.space_group_name_H-M   'P 1'
#
loop_
_entity.id
_entity.type
_entity.pdbx_description
1 polymer ?
#
loop_
_entity_poly.entity_id
_entity_poly.type
_entity_poly.pdbx_seq_one_letter_code
_entity_poly.pdbx_strand_id
1 'polypeptide(L)' 'MLSPVTDPDGAPFWQYAAQGELRVQTCAACDEPRFPPRPCCPHCQSFASEWRQLTGHGRIW' A
#
# COMPACT_ATOMS: atom_id res chain seq x y z
N MET A 1 23.07 -7.96 -6.42
CA MET A 1 21.74 -8.06 -5.77
C MET A 1 20.81 -7.11 -6.50
N LEU A 2 19.58 -7.54 -6.82
CA LEU A 2 18.55 -6.68 -7.40
C LEU A 2 17.84 -5.93 -6.26
N SER A 3 17.76 -4.61 -6.37
CA SER A 3 16.99 -3.78 -5.45
C SER A 3 15.62 -3.46 -6.05
N PRO A 4 14.57 -3.30 -5.24
CA PRO A 4 13.27 -2.88 -5.74
C PRO A 4 13.37 -1.53 -6.45
N VAL A 5 12.69 -1.41 -7.59
CA VAL A 5 12.45 -0.10 -8.20
C VAL A 5 11.39 0.59 -7.37
N THR A 6 11.69 1.78 -6.85
CA THR A 6 10.78 2.57 -6.02
C THR A 6 10.40 3.86 -6.75
N ASP A 7 9.11 4.12 -6.87
CA ASP A 7 8.55 5.44 -7.16
C ASP A 7 8.00 6.07 -5.87
N PRO A 8 7.61 7.36 -5.86
CA PRO A 8 7.09 8.03 -4.67
C PRO A 8 5.88 7.35 -4.02
N ASP A 9 5.00 6.70 -4.82
CA ASP A 9 3.81 6.02 -4.30
C ASP A 9 4.15 4.65 -3.73
N GLY A 10 5.13 3.96 -4.33
CA GLY A 10 5.62 2.65 -3.90
C GLY A 10 6.66 2.69 -2.78
N ALA A 11 7.36 3.81 -2.57
CA ALA A 11 8.42 3.94 -1.57
C ALA A 11 7.96 3.56 -0.14
N PRO A 12 6.77 3.98 0.34
CA PRO A 12 6.35 3.62 1.69
C PRO A 12 6.09 2.12 1.85
N PHE A 13 5.59 1.42 0.82
CA PHE A 13 5.41 -0.04 0.85
C PHE A 13 6.75 -0.74 1.16
N TRP A 14 7.82 -0.34 0.47
CA TRP A 14 9.15 -0.91 0.69
C TRP A 14 9.77 -0.50 2.04
N GLN A 15 9.49 0.72 2.52
CA GLN A 15 9.93 1.15 3.86
C GLN A 15 9.32 0.30 4.97
N TYR A 16 8.03 -0.03 4.89
CA TYR A 16 7.38 -0.93 5.85
C TYR A 16 7.84 -2.38 5.70
N ALA A 17 8.03 -2.85 4.46
CA ALA A 17 8.58 -4.17 4.20
C ALA A 17 9.98 -4.35 4.84
N ALA A 18 10.83 -3.33 4.77
CA ALA A 18 12.15 -3.33 5.43
C ALA A 18 12.07 -3.39 6.97
N GLN A 19 10.93 -3.02 7.56
CA GLN A 19 10.65 -3.11 9.00
C GLN A 19 9.95 -4.42 9.40
N GLY A 20 9.69 -5.33 8.45
CA GLY A 20 8.96 -6.57 8.71
C GLY A 20 7.44 -6.38 8.80
N GLU A 21 6.91 -5.28 8.29
CA GLU A 21 5.48 -4.96 8.36
C GLU A 21 4.82 -5.08 6.98
N LEU A 22 3.73 -5.85 6.91
CA LEU A 22 2.85 -5.85 5.75
C LEU A 22 1.84 -4.72 5.88
N ARG A 23 2.07 -3.60 5.19
CA ARG A 23 1.11 -2.51 5.09
C ARG A 23 0.59 -2.33 3.67
N VAL A 24 -0.68 -1.97 3.54
CA VAL A 24 -1.31 -1.59 2.27
C VAL A 24 -1.80 -0.16 2.31
N GLN A 25 -1.63 0.53 1.19
CA GLN A 25 -2.21 1.85 1.01
C GLN A 25 -3.74 1.70 1.04
N THR A 26 -4.41 2.49 1.85
CA THR A 26 -5.88 2.51 1.97
C THR A 26 -6.37 3.93 1.72
N CYS A 27 -7.51 4.09 1.05
CA CYS A 27 -8.08 5.41 0.84
C CYS A 27 -8.64 5.95 2.16
N ALA A 28 -8.16 7.13 2.60
CA ALA A 28 -8.63 7.74 3.84
C ALA A 28 -10.03 8.39 3.71
N ALA A 29 -10.61 8.39 2.50
CA ALA A 29 -11.94 8.96 2.25
C ALA A 29 -13.05 7.90 2.07
N CYS A 30 -12.72 6.69 1.62
CA CYS A 30 -13.71 5.65 1.35
C CYS A 30 -13.28 4.24 1.78
N ASP A 31 -12.19 4.13 2.56
CA ASP A 31 -11.68 2.89 3.15
C ASP A 31 -11.21 1.80 2.17
N GLU A 32 -11.18 2.09 0.87
CA GLU A 32 -10.79 1.11 -0.16
C GLU A 32 -9.28 0.79 -0.07
N PRO A 33 -8.91 -0.49 0.17
CA PRO A 33 -7.52 -0.92 0.11
C PRO A 33 -7.01 -0.94 -1.33
N ARG A 34 -5.75 -0.53 -1.54
CA ARG A 34 -5.14 -0.37 -2.86
C ARG A 34 -3.80 -1.09 -2.91
N PHE A 35 -3.72 -2.06 -3.80
CA PHE A 35 -2.48 -2.72 -4.15
C PHE A 35 -2.45 -3.04 -5.66
N PRO A 36 -1.41 -2.63 -6.42
CA PRO A 36 -0.24 -1.84 -5.99
C PRO A 36 -0.61 -0.41 -5.49
N PRO A 37 0.28 0.25 -4.72
CA PRO A 37 0.09 1.65 -4.29
C PRO A 37 -0.03 2.61 -5.47
N ARG A 38 -0.85 3.67 -5.32
CA ARG A 38 -1.13 4.64 -6.39
C ARG A 38 -1.39 6.06 -5.84
N PRO A 39 -1.23 7.13 -6.66
CA PRO A 39 -1.46 8.51 -6.20
C PRO A 39 -2.91 8.80 -5.78
N CYS A 40 -3.88 8.15 -6.41
CA CYS A 40 -5.30 8.48 -6.32
C CYS A 40 -6.14 7.20 -6.18
N CYS A 41 -7.26 7.30 -5.46
CA CYS A 41 -8.18 6.18 -5.26
C CYS A 41 -8.99 5.90 -6.54
N PRO A 42 -8.96 4.67 -7.09
CA PRO A 42 -9.72 4.35 -8.29
C PRO A 42 -11.23 4.30 -8.04
N HIS A 43 -11.66 4.17 -6.78
CA HIS A 43 -13.07 4.09 -6.41
C HIS A 43 -13.72 5.47 -6.27
N CYS A 44 -13.09 6.40 -5.54
CA CYS A 44 -13.69 7.71 -5.19
C CYS A 44 -12.91 8.93 -5.70
N GLN A 45 -11.80 8.73 -6.42
CA GLN A 45 -10.92 9.79 -6.95
C GLN A 45 -10.25 10.69 -5.90
N SER A 46 -10.34 10.35 -4.62
CA SER A 46 -9.62 11.05 -3.56
C SER A 46 -8.12 10.76 -3.61
N PHE A 47 -7.30 11.77 -3.31
CA PHE A 47 -5.87 11.63 -3.07
C PHE A 47 -5.54 11.30 -1.60
N ALA A 48 -6.53 11.39 -0.71
CA ALA A 48 -6.36 11.10 0.70
C ALA A 48 -6.01 9.61 0.90
N SER A 49 -4.87 9.38 1.55
CA SER A 49 -4.26 8.05 1.64
C SER A 49 -3.68 7.83 3.02
N GLU A 50 -3.81 6.61 3.52
CA GLU A 50 -3.14 6.14 4.74
C GLU A 50 -2.57 4.73 4.53
N TRP A 51 -1.73 4.27 5.45
CA TRP A 51 -1.08 2.96 5.37
C TRP A 51 -1.54 2.08 6.53
N ARG A 52 -2.38 1.09 6.24
CA ARG A 52 -2.93 0.16 7.22
C ARG A 52 -2.10 -1.11 7.28
N GLN A 53 -1.72 -1.51 8.49
CA GLN A 53 -1.06 -2.79 8.73
C GLN A 53 -2.08 -3.93 8.59
N LEU A 54 -1.70 -4.95 7.83
CA LEU A 54 -2.47 -6.17 7.66
C LEU A 54 -2.04 -7.24 8.66
N THR A 55 -2.91 -8.23 8.87
CA THR A 55 -2.66 -9.36 9.76
C THR A 55 -1.58 -10.31 9.25
N GLY A 56 -1.25 -10.26 7.96
CA GLY A 56 -0.35 -11.21 7.30
C GLY A 56 -1.00 -12.56 6.97
N HIS A 57 -2.26 -12.78 7.35
CA HIS A 57 -2.99 -13.99 7.00
C HIS A 57 -3.59 -13.88 5.59
N GLY A 58 -3.52 -14.98 4.84
CA GLY A 58 -4.10 -15.09 3.51
C GLY A 58 -4.49 -16.52 3.18
N ARG A 59 -5.12 -16.70 2.01
CA ARG A 59 -5.45 -18.01 1.45
C ARG A 59 -4.80 -18.11 0.08
N ILE A 60 -4.26 -19.28 -0.25
CA ILE A 60 -3.80 -19.58 -1.61
C ILE A 60 -5.03 -19.59 -2.51
N TRP A 61 -5.03 -18.72 -3.52
CA TRP A 61 -6.13 -18.51 -4.46
C TRP A 61 -5.69 -18.88 -5.87
#